data_AF-A0A521YLD0-F1
#
_entry.id   AF-A0A521YLD0-F1
#
_cell.length_a   1.000
_cell.length_b   1.000
_cell.length_c   1.000
_cell.angle_alpha   90.00
_cell.angle_beta   90.00
_cell.angle_gamma   90.00
#
_symmetry.space_group_name_H-M   'P 1'
#
loop_
_entity.id
_entity.type
_entity.pdbx_description
1 polymer ?
#
loop_
_entity_poly.entity_id
_entity_poly.type
_entity_poly.pdbx_seq_one_letter_code
_entity_poly.pdbx_strand_id
1 'polypeptide(L)'
;MQVHQMRGGGMERGGMRMLRGLDLSEAQRDQIFKTFHDQAPAMRERMKAARAAHEELRKATTAPSFDGARVRQAADAVGKAQADAAYARAETMSRVLAVLTPEQRAKLEQRRAQGPRRGPRS
;
A
#
# COMPACT_ATOMS: atom_id res chain seq x y z
N MET A 1 -12.28 -24.20 -18.04
CA MET A 1 -11.20 -23.20 -18.12
C MET A 1 -10.43 -23.22 -16.80
N GLN A 2 -9.12 -23.50 -16.85
CA GLN A 2 -8.26 -23.65 -15.68
C GLN A 2 -8.06 -22.30 -14.97
N VAL A 3 -8.44 -22.22 -13.69
CA VAL A 3 -8.09 -21.12 -12.81
C VAL A 3 -6.62 -21.24 -12.40
N HIS A 4 -5.74 -20.60 -13.16
CA HIS A 4 -4.35 -20.44 -12.76
C HIS A 4 -4.29 -19.64 -11.45
N GLN A 5 -3.71 -20.27 -10.43
CA GLN A 5 -3.26 -19.60 -9.21
C GLN A 5 -2.13 -18.63 -9.56
N MET A 6 -2.49 -17.45 -10.05
CA MET A 6 -1.57 -16.33 -10.03
C MET A 6 -1.40 -15.91 -8.57
N ARG A 7 -0.19 -16.11 -8.05
CA ARG A 7 0.27 -15.59 -6.76
C ARG A 7 0.22 -14.06 -6.83
N GLY A 8 -0.96 -13.50 -6.59
CA GLY A 8 -1.16 -12.06 -6.52
C GLY A 8 -0.26 -11.47 -5.44
N GLY A 9 0.56 -10.49 -5.83
CA GLY A 9 1.53 -9.85 -4.97
C GLY A 9 0.88 -9.25 -3.73
N GLY A 10 1.65 -9.04 -2.66
CA GLY A 10 1.13 -8.53 -1.38
C GLY A 10 0.29 -7.24 -1.48
N MET A 11 0.49 -6.44 -2.54
CA MET A 11 -0.30 -5.25 -2.87
C MET A 11 -1.75 -5.57 -3.29
N GLU A 12 -1.96 -6.50 -4.21
CA GLU A 12 -3.29 -6.90 -4.68
C GLU A 12 -4.12 -7.49 -3.53
N ARG A 13 -3.49 -8.36 -2.73
CA ARG A 13 -4.14 -8.94 -1.54
C ARG A 13 -4.41 -7.91 -0.45
N GLY A 14 -3.55 -6.91 -0.27
CA GLY A 14 -3.73 -5.84 0.71
C GLY A 14 -4.82 -4.85 0.30
N GLY A 15 -4.82 -4.44 -0.96
CA GLY A 15 -5.81 -3.54 -1.55
C GLY A 15 -7.22 -4.13 -1.53
N MET A 16 -7.35 -5.41 -1.91
CA MET A 16 -8.64 -6.08 -1.94
C MET A 16 -9.25 -6.30 -0.54
N ARG A 17 -8.42 -6.36 0.52
CA ARG A 17 -8.91 -6.45 1.90
C ARG A 17 -9.69 -5.20 2.32
N MET A 18 -9.34 -4.01 1.82
CA MET A 18 -10.04 -2.76 2.17
C MET A 18 -11.46 -2.71 1.61
N LEU A 19 -11.69 -3.37 0.48
CA LEU A 19 -12.99 -3.43 -0.20
C LEU A 19 -13.84 -4.62 0.27
N ARG A 20 -13.34 -5.43 1.20
CA ARG A 20 -14.07 -6.59 1.74
C ARG A 20 -15.44 -6.16 2.29
N GLY A 21 -16.48 -6.91 1.94
CA GLY A 21 -17.87 -6.64 2.36
C GLY A 21 -18.59 -5.58 1.51
N LEU A 22 -17.98 -5.12 0.42
CA LEU A 22 -18.70 -4.48 -0.68
C LEU A 22 -19.15 -5.54 -1.68
N ASP A 23 -20.38 -5.38 -2.15
CA ASP A 23 -20.97 -6.22 -3.18
C ASP A 23 -20.51 -5.71 -4.55
N LEU A 24 -19.23 -5.98 -4.86
CA LEU A 24 -18.61 -5.59 -6.12
C LEU A 24 -19.10 -6.51 -7.24
N SER A 25 -19.50 -5.91 -8.37
CA SER A 25 -19.77 -6.66 -9.61
C SER A 25 -18.49 -7.27 -10.17
N GLU A 26 -18.61 -8.24 -11.08
CA GLU A 26 -17.47 -8.85 -11.75
C GLU A 26 -16.62 -7.80 -12.50
N ALA A 27 -17.28 -6.94 -13.29
CA ALA A 27 -16.61 -5.85 -14.00
C ALA A 27 -15.85 -4.90 -13.06
N GLN A 28 -16.40 -4.57 -11.87
CA GLN A 28 -15.71 -3.75 -10.88
C GLN A 28 -14.47 -4.48 -10.33
N ARG A 29 -14.59 -5.78 -10.01
CA ARG A 29 -13.46 -6.59 -9.50
C ARG A 29 -12.32 -6.63 -10.51
N ASP A 30 -12.62 -6.81 -11.80
CA ASP A 30 -11.62 -6.86 -12.86
C ASP A 30 -10.90 -5.53 -13.03
N GLN A 31 -11.64 -4.41 -13.01
CA GLN A 31 -11.05 -3.07 -13.08
C GLN A 31 -10.14 -2.77 -11.87
N ILE A 32 -10.58 -3.17 -10.68
CA ILE A 32 -9.82 -3.01 -9.44
C ILE A 32 -8.55 -3.88 -9.49
N PHE A 33 -8.69 -5.14 -9.90
CA PHE A 33 -7.56 -6.06 -10.06
C PHE A 33 -6.53 -5.49 -11.04
N LYS A 34 -6.97 -5.07 -12.22
CA LYS A 34 -6.11 -4.43 -13.23
C LYS A 34 -5.39 -3.21 -12.66
N THR A 35 -6.10 -2.36 -11.92
CA THR A 35 -5.51 -1.16 -11.28
C THR A 35 -4.36 -1.53 -10.34
N PHE A 36 -4.53 -2.55 -9.49
CA PHE A 36 -3.48 -2.99 -8.59
C PHE A 36 -2.34 -3.70 -9.33
N HIS A 37 -2.66 -4.54 -10.30
CA HIS A 37 -1.68 -5.27 -11.10
C HIS A 37 -0.77 -4.31 -11.85
N ASP A 38 -1.34 -3.30 -12.52
CA ASP A 38 -0.60 -2.30 -13.28
C ASP A 38 0.33 -1.46 -12.38
N GLN A 39 -0.07 -1.21 -11.12
CA GLN A 39 0.78 -0.50 -10.16
C GLN A 39 1.79 -1.39 -9.41
N ALA A 40 1.65 -2.71 -9.47
CA ALA A 40 2.49 -3.61 -8.71
C ALA A 40 3.98 -3.50 -9.04
N PRO A 41 4.44 -3.38 -10.30
CA PRO A 41 5.86 -3.22 -10.62
C PRO A 41 6.44 -1.93 -10.04
N ALA A 42 5.77 -0.80 -10.29
CA ALA A 42 6.24 0.51 -9.81
C ALA A 42 6.35 0.54 -8.28
N MET A 43 5.39 -0.07 -7.57
CA MET A 43 5.51 -0.11 -6.12
C MET A 43 6.52 -1.14 -5.60
N ARG A 44 6.77 -2.24 -6.31
CA ARG A 44 7.89 -3.14 -5.94
C ARG A 44 9.22 -2.38 -5.94
N GLU A 45 9.49 -1.58 -6.97
CA GLU A 45 10.71 -0.77 -7.05
C GLU A 45 10.79 0.27 -5.93
N ARG A 46 9.69 1.00 -5.66
CA ARG A 46 9.62 1.93 -4.53
C ARG A 46 9.90 1.24 -3.19
N MET A 47 9.36 0.05 -2.97
CA MET A 47 9.58 -0.72 -1.75
C MET A 47 11.03 -1.22 -1.62
N LYS A 48 11.68 -1.55 -2.75
CA LYS A 48 13.11 -1.89 -2.77
C LYS A 48 13.96 -0.69 -2.36
N ALA A 49 13.68 0.49 -2.92
CA ALA A 49 14.38 1.73 -2.57
C ALA A 49 14.17 2.11 -1.09
N ALA A 50 12.94 2.00 -0.58
CA ALA A 50 12.63 2.24 0.83
C ALA A 50 13.41 1.31 1.77
N ARG A 51 13.46 0.01 1.45
CA ARG A 51 14.23 -0.96 2.24
C ARG A 51 15.72 -0.62 2.26
N ALA A 52 16.30 -0.26 1.11
CA ALA A 52 17.70 0.13 1.02
C ALA A 52 17.99 1.40 1.84
N ALA A 53 17.13 2.41 1.78
CA ALA A 53 17.28 3.64 2.58
C ALA A 53 17.20 3.35 4.09
N HIS A 54 16.26 2.49 4.51
CA HIS A 54 16.15 2.06 5.92
C HIS A 54 17.39 1.28 6.38
N GLU A 55 17.95 0.43 5.52
CA GLU A 55 19.16 -0.32 5.82
C GLU A 55 20.38 0.60 5.96
N GLU A 56 20.55 1.57 5.06
CA GLU A 56 21.63 2.55 5.16
C GLU A 56 21.51 3.43 6.40
N LEU A 57 20.29 3.87 6.75
CA LEU A 57 20.07 4.60 7.99
C LEU A 57 20.45 3.76 9.21
N ARG A 58 20.02 2.49 9.25
CA ARG A 58 20.38 1.57 10.33
C ARG A 58 21.90 1.40 10.44
N LYS A 59 22.59 1.16 9.32
CA LYS A 59 24.06 1.04 9.28
C LYS A 59 24.76 2.30 9.79
N ALA A 60 24.30 3.47 9.35
CA ALA A 60 24.87 4.76 9.76
C ALA A 60 24.67 5.02 11.26
N THR A 61 23.52 4.61 11.82
CA THR A 61 23.24 4.73 13.26
C THR A 61 24.04 3.76 14.13
N THR A 62 24.37 2.56 13.62
CA THR A 62 25.15 1.55 14.36
C THR A 62 26.65 1.58 14.06
N ALA A 63 27.14 2.61 13.35
CA ALA A 63 28.56 2.74 13.04
C ALA A 63 29.38 3.07 14.31
N PRO A 64 30.68 2.71 14.36
CA PRO A 64 31.54 3.01 15.51
C PRO A 64 31.69 4.51 15.84
N SER A 65 31.49 5.37 14.84
CA SER A 65 31.53 6.83 14.97
C SER A 65 30.31 7.45 14.30
N PHE A 66 29.76 8.49 14.92
CA PHE A 66 28.63 9.24 14.36
C PHE A 66 29.08 10.15 13.22
N ASP A 67 28.63 9.85 12.00
CA ASP A 67 28.71 10.74 10.85
C ASP A 67 27.32 11.36 10.62
N GLY A 68 27.14 12.59 11.13
CA GLY A 68 25.87 13.30 11.04
C GLY A 68 25.43 13.60 9.60
N ALA A 69 26.37 13.81 8.68
CA ALA A 69 26.05 14.06 7.27
C ALA A 69 25.49 12.78 6.62
N ARG A 70 26.14 11.63 6.86
CA ARG A 70 25.66 10.34 6.37
C ARG A 70 24.31 9.95 6.97
N VAL A 71 24.13 10.14 8.28
CA VAL A 71 22.85 9.86 8.95
C VAL A 71 21.74 10.75 8.38
N ARG A 72 22.01 12.06 8.19
CA ARG A 72 21.03 12.98 7.61
C ARG A 72 20.64 12.59 6.18
N GLN A 73 21.61 12.27 5.34
CA GLN A 73 21.37 11.81 3.96
C GLN A 73 20.50 10.55 3.92
N ALA A 74 20.80 9.55 4.76
CA ALA A 74 20.03 8.32 4.83
C ALA A 74 18.60 8.56 5.35
N ALA A 75 18.43 9.45 6.34
CA ALA A 75 17.13 9.84 6.87
C ALA A 75 16.27 10.56 5.82
N ASP A 76 16.85 11.50 5.07
CA ASP A 76 16.16 12.20 3.98
C ASP A 76 15.72 11.23 2.88
N ALA A 77 16.55 10.23 2.55
CA ALA A 77 16.20 9.17 1.60
C ALA A 77 15.02 8.30 2.08
N VAL A 78 14.99 7.96 3.38
CA VAL A 78 13.85 7.27 3.99
C VAL A 78 12.58 8.12 3.89
N GLY A 79 12.66 9.41 4.25
CA GLY A 79 11.53 10.34 4.18
C GLY A 79 10.95 10.44 2.77
N LYS A 80 11.82 10.59 1.76
CA LYS A 80 11.41 10.62 0.35
C LYS A 80 10.71 9.33 -0.06
N ALA A 81 11.30 8.18 0.27
CA ALA A 81 10.71 6.88 -0.11
C ALA A 81 9.34 6.66 0.54
N GLN A 82 9.13 7.13 1.78
CA GLN A 82 7.84 7.08 2.46
C GLN A 82 6.80 7.99 1.80
N ALA A 83 7.19 9.22 1.44
CA ALA A 83 6.32 10.16 0.75
C ALA A 83 5.86 9.60 -0.61
N ASP A 84 6.79 9.08 -1.41
CA ASP A 84 6.50 8.50 -2.73
C ASP A 84 5.56 7.29 -2.62
N ALA A 85 5.77 6.42 -1.61
CA ALA A 85 4.89 5.29 -1.36
C ALA A 85 3.50 5.72 -0.89
N ALA A 86 3.40 6.75 -0.06
CA ALA A 86 2.11 7.30 0.38
C ALA A 86 1.33 7.89 -0.79
N TYR A 87 1.98 8.70 -1.63
CA TYR A 87 1.38 9.27 -2.83
C TYR A 87 0.89 8.18 -3.79
N ALA A 88 1.72 7.18 -4.10
CA ALA A 88 1.34 6.09 -5.00
C ALA A 88 0.14 5.27 -4.47
N ARG A 89 0.08 5.04 -3.16
CA ARG A 89 -1.09 4.41 -2.53
C ARG A 89 -2.34 5.28 -2.67
N ALA A 90 -2.24 6.58 -2.41
CA ALA A 90 -3.36 7.51 -2.53
C ALA A 90 -3.89 7.57 -3.97
N GLU A 91 -3.00 7.66 -4.96
CA GLU A 91 -3.36 7.63 -6.37
C GLU A 91 -4.09 6.34 -6.74
N THR A 92 -3.55 5.19 -6.35
CA THR A 92 -4.18 3.87 -6.60
C THR A 92 -5.56 3.80 -5.95
N MET A 93 -5.69 4.29 -4.71
CA MET A 93 -6.98 4.30 -4.00
C MET A 93 -7.99 5.24 -4.66
N SER A 94 -7.56 6.40 -5.16
CA SER A 94 -8.44 7.31 -5.90
C SER A 94 -9.05 6.62 -7.12
N ARG A 95 -8.23 5.91 -7.91
CA ARG A 95 -8.69 5.15 -9.08
C ARG A 95 -9.66 4.03 -8.69
N VAL A 96 -9.36 3.30 -7.61
CA VAL A 96 -10.26 2.25 -7.08
C VAL A 96 -11.59 2.83 -6.61
N LEU A 97 -11.58 3.95 -5.90
CA LEU A 97 -12.79 4.62 -5.41
C LEU A 97 -13.68 5.12 -6.55
N ALA A 98 -13.09 5.51 -7.68
CA ALA A 98 -13.83 5.94 -8.88
C ALA A 98 -14.64 4.81 -9.53
N VAL A 99 -14.21 3.55 -9.39
CA VAL A 99 -14.91 2.35 -9.89
C VAL A 99 -16.17 2.01 -9.06
N LEU A 100 -16.21 2.44 -7.81
CA LEU A 100 -17.32 2.14 -6.90
C LEU A 100 -18.57 2.97 -7.24
N THR A 101 -19.74 2.45 -6.89
CA THR A 101 -20.98 3.24 -6.90
C THR A 101 -21.01 4.20 -5.70
N PRO A 102 -21.86 5.26 -5.73
CA PRO A 102 -22.04 6.15 -4.58
C PRO A 102 -22.40 5.39 -3.28
N GLU A 103 -23.25 4.37 -3.37
CA GLU A 103 -23.71 3.58 -2.23
C GLU A 103 -22.56 2.73 -1.66
N GLN A 104 -21.74 2.13 -2.53
CA GLN A 104 -20.56 1.38 -2.12
C GLN A 104 -19.51 2.28 -1.45
N ARG A 105 -19.33 3.51 -1.95
CA ARG A 105 -18.45 4.52 -1.32
C ARG A 105 -18.95 4.90 0.08
N ALA A 106 -20.24 5.20 0.23
CA ALA A 106 -20.83 5.50 1.53
C ALA A 106 -20.67 4.34 2.53
N LYS A 107 -20.89 3.09 2.09
CA LYS A 107 -20.67 1.89 2.92
C LYS A 107 -19.21 1.75 3.34
N LEU A 108 -18.25 2.12 2.48
CA LEU A 108 -16.83 2.10 2.81
C LEU A 108 -16.48 3.19 3.85
N GLU A 109 -17.01 4.40 3.71
CA GLU A 109 -16.79 5.52 4.64
C GLU A 109 -17.36 5.22 6.03
N GLN A 110 -18.59 4.69 6.10
CA GLN A 110 -19.20 4.26 7.36
C GLN A 110 -18.35 3.22 8.09
N ARG A 111 -17.76 2.26 7.37
CA ARG A 111 -16.85 1.28 7.98
C ARG A 111 -15.55 1.91 8.48
N ARG A 112 -15.00 2.90 7.78
CA ARG A 112 -13.81 3.63 8.22
C ARG A 112 -14.08 4.40 9.51
N ALA A 113 -15.25 5.04 9.62
CA ALA A 113 -15.67 5.77 10.81
C ALA A 113 -15.88 4.85 12.03
N GLN A 114 -16.32 3.61 11.82
CA GLN A 114 -16.53 2.62 12.89
C GLN A 114 -15.22 2.02 13.45
N GLY A 115 -14.06 2.31 12.82
CA GLY A 115 -12.76 1.80 13.24
C GLY A 115 -12.60 0.28 13.11
N PRO A 116 -11.42 -0.29 13.42
CA PRO A 116 -11.28 -1.73 13.57
C PRO A 116 -12.21 -2.16 14.71
N ARG A 117 -13.04 -3.19 14.48
CA ARG A 117 -13.72 -3.90 15.57
C ARG A 117 -12.63 -4.39 16.53
N ARG A 118 -12.40 -3.65 17.61
CA ARG A 118 -11.61 -4.09 18.75
C ARG A 118 -12.40 -5.24 19.37
N GLY A 119 -12.16 -6.46 18.89
CA GLY A 119 -12.55 -7.64 19.65
C GLY A 119 -11.92 -7.57 21.03
N PRO A 120 -12.53 -8.20 22.06
CA PRO A 120 -11.94 -8.24 23.38
C PRO A 120 -10.51 -8.75 23.25
N ARG A 121 -9.54 -7.97 23.74
CA ARG A 121 -8.19 -8.51 23.97
C ARG A 121 -8.33 -9.40 25.20
N SER A 122 -8.53 -10.69 24.97
CA SER A 122 -8.30 -11.72 25.98
C SER A 122 -6.79 -11.90 26.18
#